data_AF-A0AAD6JUP3-F1
#
_entry.id   AF-A0AAD6JUP3-F1
#
_cell.length_a   1.000
_cell.length_b   1.000
_cell.length_c   1.000
_cell.angle_alpha   90.00
_cell.angle_beta   90.00
_cell.angle_gamma   90.00
#
_symmetry.space_group_name_H-M   'P 1'
#
loop_
_entity.id
_entity.type
_entity.pdbx_description
1 polymer ?
#
loop_
_entity_poly.entity_id
_entity_poly.type
_entity_poly.pdbx_seq_one_letter_code
_entity_poly.pdbx_strand_id
1 'polypeptide(L)'
;MIVNALLEVASHPEYDIASMTFNFWHSLQHILTKRDPYTSFGNEVSNEGERSRRLQVFRSVYEFLVSLVSFRVKYPQDYQTLSVEDLKEFKQTRYAVADVLIDSASVLGGDATLRILYVKLYEALSCFGEWTQSMASSRSCSVLHQSYIK
;
A
#
# COMPACT_ATOMS: atom_id res chain seq x y z
N MET A 1 17.82 7.44 8.47
CA MET A 1 17.68 6.46 9.57
C MET A 1 17.49 5.08 8.98
N ILE A 2 17.87 4.01 9.68
CA ILE A 2 17.82 2.61 9.18
C ILE A 2 16.45 2.19 8.64
N VAL A 3 15.38 2.74 9.23
CA VAL A 3 13.99 2.48 8.83
C VAL A 3 13.69 2.97 7.41
N ASN A 4 14.30 4.08 6.97
CA ASN A 4 14.14 4.58 5.61
C ASN A 4 14.84 3.66 4.60
N ALA A 5 15.98 3.07 4.96
CA ALA A 5 16.63 2.08 4.11
C ALA A 5 15.76 0.83 3.95
N LEU A 6 15.09 0.38 5.03
CA LEU A 6 14.13 -0.72 4.94
C LEU A 6 12.89 -0.35 4.12
N LEU A 7 12.49 0.93 4.13
CA LEU A 7 11.41 1.43 3.28
C LEU A 7 11.80 1.44 1.80
N GLU A 8 13.06 1.75 1.48
CA GLU A 8 13.61 1.61 0.13
C GLU A 8 13.59 0.14 -0.33
N VAL A 9 14.01 -0.80 0.52
CA VAL A 9 13.90 -2.23 0.21
C VAL A 9 12.44 -2.65 0.01
N ALA A 10 11.53 -2.17 0.85
CA ALA A 10 10.09 -2.43 0.71
C ALA A 10 9.48 -1.82 -0.56
N SER A 11 10.15 -0.86 -1.21
CA SER A 11 9.73 -0.26 -2.48
C SER A 11 10.23 -1.01 -3.72
N HIS A 12 11.08 -2.03 -3.54
CA HIS A 12 11.67 -2.78 -4.65
C HIS A 12 10.59 -3.43 -5.54
N PRO A 13 10.68 -3.38 -6.88
CA PRO A 13 9.64 -3.92 -7.77
C PRO A 13 9.40 -5.42 -7.53
N GLU A 14 10.46 -6.19 -7.32
CA GLU A 14 10.39 -7.63 -7.02
C GLU A 14 9.79 -7.89 -5.63
N TYR A 15 8.77 -8.75 -5.59
CA TYR A 15 8.06 -9.09 -4.36
C TYR A 15 8.97 -9.79 -3.34
N ASP A 16 9.79 -10.73 -3.78
CA ASP A 16 10.69 -11.49 -2.90
C ASP A 16 11.65 -10.58 -2.12
N ILE A 17 12.10 -9.50 -2.75
CA ILE A 17 12.97 -8.52 -2.11
C ILE A 17 12.20 -7.67 -1.11
N ALA A 18 11.02 -7.20 -1.48
CA ALA A 18 10.19 -6.38 -0.61
C ALA A 18 9.67 -7.16 0.62
N SER A 19 9.30 -8.43 0.43
CA SER A 19 8.72 -9.29 1.47
C SER A 19 9.71 -9.61 2.60
N MET A 20 11.02 -9.57 2.34
CA MET A 20 12.06 -9.69 3.38
C MET A 20 11.89 -8.65 4.51
N THR A 21 11.27 -7.51 4.21
CA THR A 21 11.05 -6.44 5.19
C THR A 21 9.80 -6.63 6.05
N PHE A 22 8.88 -7.52 5.68
CA PHE A 22 7.55 -7.59 6.31
C PHE A 22 7.62 -8.04 7.77
N ASN A 23 8.52 -8.98 8.09
CA ASN A 23 8.76 -9.40 9.47
C ASN A 23 9.27 -8.26 10.36
N PHE A 24 10.05 -7.34 9.79
CA PHE A 24 10.51 -6.16 10.52
C PHE A 24 9.34 -5.23 10.83
N TRP A 25 8.49 -4.93 9.84
CA TRP A 25 7.31 -4.07 10.04
C TRP A 25 6.33 -4.66 11.06
N HIS A 26 6.08 -5.98 10.99
CA HIS A 26 5.26 -6.68 11.97
C HIS A 26 5.84 -6.59 13.40
N SER A 27 7.15 -6.82 13.54
CA SER A 27 7.82 -6.73 14.84
C SER A 27 7.80 -5.30 15.38
N LEU A 28 8.04 -4.31 14.52
CA LEU A 28 8.05 -2.90 14.89
C LEU A 28 6.66 -2.45 15.33
N GLN A 29 5.58 -2.79 14.60
CA GLN A 29 4.24 -2.42 15.05
C GLN A 29 3.95 -3.06 16.41
N HIS A 30 4.30 -4.33 16.60
CA HIS A 30 4.05 -5.02 17.86
C HIS A 30 4.74 -4.31 19.02
N ILE A 31 6.00 -3.89 18.85
CA ILE A 31 6.73 -3.15 19.88
C ILE A 31 6.10 -1.76 20.15
N LEU A 32 5.57 -1.10 19.12
CA LEU A 32 4.96 0.23 19.24
C LEU A 32 3.55 0.19 19.84
N THR A 33 2.81 -0.89 19.64
CA THR A 33 1.39 -1.03 20.02
C THR A 33 1.18 -1.89 21.27
N LYS A 34 2.15 -2.74 21.63
CA LYS A 34 2.06 -3.60 22.82
C LYS A 34 1.94 -2.77 24.09
N ARG A 35 0.87 -3.02 24.82
CA ARG A 35 0.69 -2.49 26.18
C ARG A 35 1.58 -3.30 27.12
N ASP A 36 2.45 -2.60 27.84
CA ASP A 36 3.39 -3.22 28.76
C ASP A 36 2.64 -3.65 30.05
N PRO A 37 2.48 -4.96 30.32
CA PRO A 37 1.58 -5.44 31.38
C PRO A 37 2.11 -5.15 32.78
N TYR A 38 3.41 -4.86 32.92
CA TYR A 38 4.04 -4.58 34.22
C TYR A 38 3.96 -3.10 34.63
N THR A 39 3.61 -2.19 33.72
CA THR A 39 3.50 -0.74 34.01
C THR A 39 2.15 -0.36 34.63
N SER A 40 1.26 -1.33 34.87
CA SER A 40 -0.07 -1.14 35.43
C SER A 40 -0.10 -0.58 36.86
N PHE A 41 1.04 -0.52 37.57
CA PHE A 41 1.09 -0.08 38.97
C PHE A 41 1.47 1.38 39.19
N GLY A 42 1.77 2.15 38.14
CA GLY A 42 2.13 3.56 38.33
C GLY A 42 2.15 4.34 37.04
N ASN A 43 1.05 5.07 36.79
CA ASN A 43 0.95 6.17 35.83
C ASN A 43 0.65 5.78 34.36
N GLU A 44 -0.52 5.17 34.13
CA GLU A 44 -1.03 4.82 32.78
C GLU A 44 -1.05 6.01 31.81
N VAL A 45 -1.32 7.23 32.31
CA VAL A 45 -1.38 8.47 31.50
C VAL A 45 -0.01 8.83 30.92
N SER A 46 1.06 8.63 31.70
CA SER A 46 2.44 8.90 31.25
C SER A 46 2.91 7.87 30.21
N ASN A 47 2.53 6.60 30.38
CA ASN A 47 2.88 5.53 29.45
C ASN A 47 2.17 5.70 28.09
N GLU A 48 0.88 6.06 28.09
CA GLU A 48 0.13 6.32 26.86
C GLU A 48 0.64 7.58 26.11
N GLY A 49 1.09 8.60 26.85
CA GLY A 49 1.72 9.80 26.27
C GLY A 49 3.05 9.49 25.57
N GLU A 50 3.91 8.69 26.20
CA GLU A 50 5.19 8.28 25.58
C GLU A 50 4.96 7.34 24.39
N ARG A 51 4.00 6.43 24.48
CA ARG A 51 3.57 5.59 23.35
C ARG A 51 3.11 6.44 22.17
N SER A 52 2.24 7.42 22.40
CA SER A 52 1.77 8.34 21.37
C SER A 52 2.92 9.11 20.72
N ARG A 53 3.91 9.55 21.53
CA ARG A 53 5.11 10.22 21.02
C ARG A 53 5.94 9.32 20.10
N ARG A 54 6.13 8.04 20.48
CA ARG A 54 6.84 7.06 19.65
C ARG A 54 6.09 6.78 18.36
N LEU A 55 4.78 6.54 18.43
CA LEU A 55 3.94 6.32 17.24
C LEU A 55 4.03 7.50 16.26
N GLN A 56 4.03 8.73 16.77
CA GLN A 56 4.14 9.94 15.95
C GLN A 56 5.43 9.98 15.12
N VAL A 57 6.55 9.47 15.66
CA VAL A 57 7.84 9.42 14.93
C VAL A 57 7.79 8.47 13.74
N PHE A 58 7.09 7.34 13.88
CA PHE A 58 6.99 6.32 12.83
C PHE A 58 5.79 6.49 11.90
N ARG A 59 4.89 7.43 12.23
CA ARG A 59 3.64 7.64 11.49
C ARG A 59 3.89 7.83 9.99
N SER A 60 4.74 8.78 9.61
CA SER A 60 5.03 9.07 8.20
C SER A 60 5.63 7.87 7.45
N VAL A 61 6.43 7.05 8.13
CA VAL A 61 7.00 5.82 7.55
C VAL A 61 5.91 4.81 7.25
N TYR A 62 4.99 4.56 8.18
CA TYR A 62 3.88 3.64 7.98
C TYR A 62 2.89 4.17 6.92
N GLU A 63 2.65 5.48 6.86
CA GLU A 63 1.83 6.07 5.80
C GLU A 63 2.43 5.79 4.41
N PHE A 64 3.76 5.94 4.27
CA PHE A 64 4.45 5.60 3.02
C PHE A 64 4.44 4.10 2.74
N LEU A 65 4.63 3.26 3.76
CA LEU A 65 4.56 1.80 3.63
C LEU A 65 3.20 1.36 3.08
N VAL A 66 2.09 1.86 3.64
CA VAL A 66 0.73 1.60 3.15
C VAL A 66 0.60 2.01 1.67
N SER A 67 1.08 3.20 1.32
CA SER A 67 1.06 3.68 -0.07
C SER A 67 1.85 2.76 -1.01
N LEU A 68 3.02 2.25 -0.60
CA LEU A 68 3.86 1.37 -1.40
C LEU A 68 3.22 -0.02 -1.60
N VAL A 69 2.83 -0.69 -0.53
CA VAL A 69 2.35 -2.08 -0.60
C VAL A 69 1.01 -2.18 -1.31
N SER A 70 0.23 -1.09 -1.32
CA SER A 70 -1.04 -1.00 -2.06
C SER A 70 -0.90 -1.25 -3.55
N PHE A 71 0.24 -0.92 -4.17
CA PHE A 71 0.44 -1.19 -5.59
C PHE A 71 0.58 -2.69 -5.89
N ARG A 72 1.07 -3.48 -4.93
CA ARG A 72 1.38 -4.91 -5.12
C ARG A 72 0.15 -5.80 -5.24
N VAL A 73 -1.03 -5.29 -4.87
CA VAL A 73 -2.30 -6.01 -5.02
C VAL A 73 -2.98 -5.71 -6.37
N LYS A 74 -2.36 -4.88 -7.23
CA LYS A 74 -2.85 -4.62 -8.57
C LYS A 74 -2.78 -5.91 -9.40
N TYR A 75 -3.88 -6.21 -10.07
CA TYR A 75 -3.92 -7.37 -10.97
C TYR A 75 -2.95 -7.14 -12.14
N PRO A 76 -2.12 -8.15 -12.49
CA PRO A 76 -1.28 -8.10 -13.68
C PRO A 76 -2.14 -8.06 -14.95
N GLN A 77 -1.61 -7.46 -16.03
CA GLN A 77 -2.38 -7.26 -17.28
C GLN A 77 -2.75 -8.59 -17.96
N ASP A 78 -1.88 -9.57 -17.79
CA ASP A 78 -1.94 -10.93 -18.31
C ASP A 78 -2.55 -11.92 -17.31
N TYR A 79 -3.33 -11.44 -16.33
CA TYR A 79 -3.93 -12.27 -15.27
C TYR A 79 -4.70 -13.49 -15.81
N GLN A 80 -5.36 -13.38 -16.98
CA GLN A 80 -6.12 -14.48 -17.58
C GLN A 80 -5.23 -15.58 -18.18
N THR A 81 -3.97 -15.28 -18.45
CA THR A 81 -3.00 -16.20 -19.08
C THR A 81 -1.93 -16.69 -18.11
N LEU A 82 -2.02 -16.30 -16.83
CA LEU A 82 -1.09 -16.76 -15.80
C LEU A 82 -1.19 -18.27 -15.57
N SER A 83 -0.05 -18.86 -15.23
CA SER A 83 0.00 -20.26 -14.80
C SER A 83 -0.68 -20.45 -13.44
N VAL A 84 -0.97 -21.70 -13.08
CA VAL A 84 -1.56 -22.02 -11.77
C VAL A 84 -0.59 -21.66 -10.64
N GLU A 85 0.70 -21.86 -10.87
CA GLU A 85 1.78 -21.51 -9.95
C GLU A 85 1.85 -19.99 -9.73
N ASP A 86 1.84 -19.20 -10.79
CA ASP A 86 1.88 -17.73 -10.70
C ASP A 86 0.61 -17.17 -10.02
N LEU A 87 -0.56 -17.77 -10.30
CA LEU A 87 -1.80 -17.40 -9.61
C LEU A 87 -1.72 -17.68 -8.11
N LYS A 88 -1.10 -18.79 -7.71
CA LYS A 88 -0.88 -19.14 -6.29
C LYS A 88 0.08 -18.15 -5.64
N GLU A 89 1.18 -17.81 -6.31
CA GLU A 89 2.16 -16.83 -5.82
C GLU A 89 1.54 -15.43 -5.66
N PHE A 90 0.76 -14.99 -6.65
CA PHE A 90 0.02 -13.73 -6.58
C PHE A 90 -0.97 -13.71 -5.41
N LYS A 91 -1.68 -14.82 -5.17
CA LYS A 91 -2.57 -14.95 -4.02
C LYS A 91 -1.82 -14.84 -2.69
N GLN A 92 -0.65 -15.49 -2.57
CA GLN A 92 0.20 -15.40 -1.38
C GLN A 92 0.71 -13.98 -1.14
N THR A 93 1.15 -13.30 -2.22
CA THR A 93 1.54 -11.89 -2.19
C THR A 93 0.43 -11.02 -1.59
N ARG A 94 -0.82 -11.22 -2.02
CA ARG A 94 -1.97 -10.46 -1.49
C ARG A 94 -2.24 -10.70 -0.01
N TYR A 95 -2.05 -11.93 0.48
CA TYR A 95 -2.20 -12.20 1.91
C TYR A 95 -1.12 -11.51 2.73
N ALA A 96 0.14 -11.61 2.30
CA ALA A 96 1.24 -10.93 2.98
C ALA A 96 1.06 -9.40 3.00
N VAL A 97 0.59 -8.81 1.90
CA VAL A 97 0.27 -7.37 1.87
C VAL A 97 -0.90 -7.03 2.80
N ALA A 98 -1.93 -7.89 2.86
CA ALA A 98 -3.05 -7.68 3.78
C ALA A 98 -2.58 -7.66 5.24
N ASP A 99 -1.68 -8.56 5.63
CA ASP A 99 -1.09 -8.59 6.97
C ASP A 99 -0.35 -7.27 7.27
N VAL A 100 0.49 -6.79 6.34
CA VAL A 100 1.20 -5.51 6.48
C VAL A 100 0.23 -4.33 6.60
N LEU A 101 -0.90 -4.34 5.88
CA LEU A 101 -1.92 -3.29 5.99
C LEU A 101 -2.64 -3.33 7.35
N ILE A 102 -2.93 -4.51 7.89
CA ILE A 102 -3.51 -4.68 9.23
C ILE A 102 -2.54 -4.18 10.30
N ASP A 103 -1.27 -4.55 10.17
CA ASP A 103 -0.18 -4.08 11.03
C ASP A 103 -0.06 -2.55 10.99
N SER A 104 -0.08 -1.98 9.80
CA SER A 104 -0.02 -0.52 9.60
C SER A 104 -1.23 0.20 10.17
N ALA A 105 -2.44 -0.37 10.01
CA ALA A 105 -3.67 0.18 10.58
C ALA A 105 -3.63 0.19 12.11
N SER A 106 -2.93 -0.75 12.73
CA SER A 106 -2.72 -0.79 14.18
C SER A 106 -1.84 0.36 14.69
N VAL A 107 -0.94 0.90 13.83
CA VAL A 107 -0.05 2.03 14.14
C VAL A 107 -0.69 3.37 13.78
N LEU A 108 -1.29 3.49 12.60
CA LEU A 108 -1.84 4.74 12.05
C LEU A 108 -3.27 5.02 12.52
N GLY A 109 -3.99 3.97 12.90
CA GLY A 109 -5.43 3.96 13.03
C GLY A 109 -6.14 3.67 11.71
N GLY A 110 -7.40 3.25 11.83
CA GLY A 110 -8.24 2.90 10.68
C GLY A 110 -8.50 4.08 9.75
N ASP A 111 -8.82 5.27 10.29
CA ASP A 111 -9.15 6.45 9.48
C ASP A 111 -8.00 6.87 8.56
N ALA A 112 -6.78 6.99 9.11
CA ALA A 112 -5.61 7.40 8.33
C ALA A 112 -5.26 6.37 7.25
N THR A 113 -5.33 5.08 7.58
CA THR A 113 -5.05 3.99 6.63
C THR A 113 -6.08 3.96 5.50
N LEU A 114 -7.36 4.03 5.83
CA LEU A 114 -8.44 4.06 4.84
C LEU A 114 -8.37 5.30 3.95
N ARG A 115 -7.99 6.45 4.50
CA ARG A 115 -7.80 7.68 3.73
C ARG A 115 -6.73 7.51 2.66
N ILE A 116 -5.59 6.90 2.99
CA ILE A 116 -4.51 6.63 2.02
C ILE A 116 -5.00 5.68 0.93
N LEU A 117 -5.66 4.58 1.31
CA LEU A 117 -6.21 3.61 0.35
C LEU A 117 -7.26 4.23 -0.56
N TYR A 118 -8.12 5.09 -0.02
CA TYR A 118 -9.14 5.82 -0.78
C TYR A 118 -8.51 6.74 -1.83
N VAL A 119 -7.47 7.50 -1.46
CA VAL A 119 -6.74 8.34 -2.42
C VAL A 119 -6.16 7.49 -3.55
N LYS A 120 -5.57 6.32 -3.25
CA LYS A 120 -5.05 5.41 -4.27
C LYS A 120 -6.11 4.83 -5.18
N LEU A 121 -7.27 4.50 -4.64
CA LEU A 121 -8.41 4.07 -5.44
C LEU A 121 -8.87 5.20 -6.37
N TYR A 122 -9.00 6.42 -5.85
CA TYR A 122 -9.40 7.59 -6.61
C TYR A 122 -8.42 7.89 -7.75
N GLU A 123 -7.11 7.92 -7.47
CA GLU A 123 -6.06 8.09 -8.47
C GLU A 123 -6.15 7.04 -9.58
N ALA A 124 -6.38 5.77 -9.22
CA ALA A 124 -6.54 4.68 -10.20
C ALA A 124 -7.78 4.84 -11.09
N LEU A 125 -8.89 5.31 -10.52
CA LEU A 125 -10.14 5.56 -11.26
C LEU A 125 -10.02 6.77 -12.20
N SER A 126 -9.37 7.86 -11.76
CA SER A 126 -9.15 9.06 -12.58
C SER A 126 -8.28 8.77 -13.80
N CYS A 127 -7.20 8.00 -13.64
CA CYS A 127 -6.40 7.54 -14.76
C CYS A 127 -7.26 6.78 -15.79
N PHE A 128 -8.13 5.86 -15.33
CA PHE A 128 -8.99 5.07 -16.23
C PHE A 128 -9.96 5.95 -17.05
N GLY A 129 -10.46 7.05 -16.46
CA GLY A 129 -11.27 8.06 -17.15
C GLY A 129 -10.52 8.76 -18.29
N GLU A 130 -9.24 9.09 -18.11
CA GLU A 130 -8.43 9.73 -19.16
C GLU A 130 -8.09 8.79 -20.32
N TRP A 131 -7.83 7.50 -20.05
CA TRP A 131 -7.62 6.50 -21.12
C TRP A 131 -8.89 6.34 -21.99
N THR A 132 -10.07 6.33 -21.38
CA THR A 132 -11.33 6.22 -22.13
C THR A 132 -11.64 7.48 -22.94
N GLN A 133 -11.35 8.68 -22.42
CA GLN A 133 -11.48 9.93 -23.16
C GLN A 133 -10.43 10.07 -24.29
N SER A 134 -9.19 9.63 -24.08
CA SER A 134 -8.12 9.65 -25.08
C SER A 134 -8.37 8.64 -26.22
N MET A 135 -8.91 7.45 -25.90
CA MET A 135 -9.37 6.50 -26.92
C MET A 135 -10.62 6.98 -27.67
N ALA A 136 -11.56 7.67 -27.00
CA ALA A 136 -12.73 8.28 -27.65
C ALA A 136 -12.34 9.45 -28.57
N SER A 137 -11.35 10.26 -28.17
CA SER A 137 -10.78 11.34 -28.99
C SER A 137 -10.01 10.79 -30.20
N SER A 138 -9.23 9.72 -30.02
CA SER A 138 -8.53 9.04 -31.12
C SER A 138 -9.47 8.34 -32.10
N ARG A 139 -10.62 7.83 -31.64
CA ARG A 139 -11.67 7.28 -32.53
C ARG A 139 -12.47 8.35 -33.28
N SER A 140 -12.52 9.60 -32.81
CA SER A 140 -13.11 10.70 -33.57
C SER A 140 -12.19 11.20 -34.70
N CYS A 141 -10.88 10.97 -34.60
CA CYS A 141 -9.92 11.38 -35.64
C CYS A 141 -9.95 10.45 -36.87
N SER A 142 -10.41 9.20 -36.74
CA SER A 142 -10.54 8.25 -37.86
C SER A 142 -11.86 8.34 -38.63
N VAL A 143 -12.80 9.22 -38.24
CA VAL A 143 -14.08 9.41 -38.97
C VAL A 143 -14.08 10.66 -39.86
N LEU A 144 -13.03 11.49 -39.83
CA LEU A 144 -12.94 12.70 -40.66
C LEU A 144 -12.03 12.58 -41.90
N HIS A 145 -11.69 11.37 -42.34
CA HIS A 145 -10.89 11.17 -43.56
C HIS A 145 -11.59 10.27 -44.60
N GLN A 146 -12.90 10.46 -44.80
CA GLN A 146 -13.63 9.84 -45.93
C GLN A 146 -14.63 10.80 -46.58
N SER A 147 -14.28 12.09 -46.73
CA SER A 147 -15.17 13.06 -47.39
C SER A 147 -14.49 13.99 -48.40
N TYR A 148 -13.26 13.70 -48.84
CA TYR A 148 -12.58 14.54 -49.85
C TYR A 148 -11.68 13.74 -50.79
N ILE A 149 -12.26 12.88 -51.64
CA ILE A 149 -11.75 12.66 -52.99
C ILE A 149 -12.97 12.58 -53.92
N LYS A 150 -12.92 13.39 -54.98
CA LYS A 150 -13.91 13.54 -56.06
C LYS A 150 -14.21 12.23 -56.76
#